data_AF-A0A4V3P523-F1
#
_entry.id   AF-A0A4V3P523-F1
#
_cell.length_a   1.000
_cell.length_b   1.000
_cell.length_c   1.000
_cell.angle_alpha   90.00
_cell.angle_beta   90.00
_cell.angle_gamma   90.00
#
_symmetry.space_group_name_H-M   'P 1'
#
loop_
_entity.id
_entity.type
_entity.pdbx_description
1 polymer ?
#
loop_
_entity_poly.entity_id
_entity_poly.type
_entity_poly.pdbx_seq_one_letter_code
_entity_poly.pdbx_strand_id
1 'polypeptide(L)'
;MTLNLSKTLFFFSFIFINNLFANTFVDKNITGVITDINNIPLPYASVVVDGTSLGTNSNLDGVFSIYLPDGNYTLTISYLGYQDEKKVIPGESFYLMEAYFAPDMMRLNYTFWNFLKKDILYNGKKQSQLGFMAKELRMRKIKMVNTFMVLLKKRKK
;
A
#
# COMPACT_ATOMS: atom_id res chain seq x y z
N MET A 1 -1.04 -39.54 -59.46
CA MET A 1 -1.28 -38.12 -59.11
C MET A 1 0.07 -37.51 -58.71
N THR A 2 0.77 -36.83 -59.63
CA THR A 2 2.06 -36.21 -59.32
C THR A 2 1.83 -34.83 -58.71
N LEU A 3 2.28 -34.62 -57.47
CA LEU A 3 2.20 -33.33 -56.79
C LEU A 3 3.26 -32.40 -57.40
N ASN A 4 2.84 -31.21 -57.84
CA ASN A 4 3.75 -30.23 -58.43
C ASN A 4 4.61 -29.59 -57.33
N LEU A 5 5.95 -29.61 -57.51
CA LEU A 5 6.91 -29.09 -56.52
C LEU A 5 6.66 -27.63 -56.15
N SER A 6 6.26 -26.81 -57.12
CA SER A 6 5.86 -25.41 -56.89
C SER A 6 4.62 -25.29 -55.98
N LYS A 7 3.66 -26.21 -56.10
CA LYS A 7 2.42 -26.18 -55.32
C LYS A 7 2.64 -26.69 -53.90
N THR A 8 3.52 -27.67 -53.71
CA THR A 8 3.94 -28.11 -52.38
C THR A 8 4.73 -27.04 -51.65
N LEU A 9 5.62 -26.31 -52.33
CA LEU A 9 6.32 -25.16 -51.73
C LEU A 9 5.36 -24.05 -51.29
N PHE A 10 4.35 -23.74 -52.10
CA PHE A 10 3.33 -22.74 -51.77
C PHE A 10 2.53 -23.13 -50.52
N PHE A 11 2.16 -24.41 -50.42
CA PHE A 11 1.41 -24.93 -49.27
C PHE A 11 2.24 -24.90 -47.97
N PHE A 12 3.52 -25.26 -48.04
CA PHE A 12 4.44 -25.18 -46.89
C PHE A 12 4.71 -23.73 -46.46
N SER A 13 4.87 -22.81 -47.42
CA SER A 13 5.02 -21.38 -47.11
C SER A 13 3.78 -20.81 -46.43
N PHE A 14 2.58 -21.24 -46.84
CA PHE A 14 1.33 -20.82 -46.22
C PHE A 14 1.23 -21.29 -44.77
N ILE A 15 1.61 -22.54 -44.46
CA ILE A 15 1.64 -23.05 -43.08
C ILE A 15 2.69 -22.31 -42.24
N PHE A 16 3.84 -21.97 -42.81
CA PHE A 16 4.93 -21.30 -42.10
C PHE A 16 4.55 -19.86 -41.69
N ILE A 17 3.84 -19.12 -42.55
CA ILE A 17 3.38 -17.75 -42.26
C ILE A 17 2.39 -17.72 -41.09
N ASN A 18 1.54 -18.74 -40.95
CA ASN A 18 0.56 -18.80 -39.85
C ASN A 18 1.20 -19.02 -38.48
N ASN A 19 2.42 -19.56 -38.41
CA ASN A 19 3.13 -19.79 -37.13
C ASN A 19 3.91 -18.56 -36.64
N LEU A 20 4.08 -17.52 -37.47
CA LEU A 20 4.81 -16.29 -37.10
C LEU A 20 3.99 -15.30 -36.27
N PHE A 21 2.67 -15.47 -36.17
CA PHE A 21 1.78 -14.55 -35.46
C PHE A 21 1.25 -15.07 -34.10
N ALA A 22 1.75 -16.20 -33.61
CA ALA A 22 1.28 -16.82 -32.36
C ALA A 22 1.92 -16.25 -31.08
N ASN A 23 2.12 -14.92 -31.01
CA ASN A 23 2.49 -14.27 -29.75
C ASN A 23 1.20 -13.87 -29.03
N THR A 24 0.67 -14.78 -28.22
CA THR A 24 -0.43 -14.47 -27.30
C THR A 24 0.11 -13.54 -26.22
N PHE A 25 -0.22 -12.25 -26.29
CA PHE A 25 -0.14 -11.37 -25.13
C PHE A 25 -1.16 -11.89 -24.13
N VAL A 26 -0.69 -12.59 -23.09
CA VAL A 26 -1.55 -13.04 -22.00
C VAL A 26 -1.59 -11.89 -21.01
N ASP A 27 -2.67 -11.11 -21.04
CA ASP A 27 -2.91 -10.10 -20.01
C ASP A 27 -2.96 -10.78 -18.64
N LYS A 28 -2.08 -10.36 -17.71
CA LYS A 28 -2.05 -10.90 -16.36
C LYS A 28 -3.03 -10.15 -15.48
N ASN A 29 -3.88 -10.89 -14.78
CA ASN A 29 -4.76 -10.31 -13.78
C ASN A 29 -4.06 -10.29 -12.42
N ILE A 30 -3.88 -9.09 -11.87
CA ILE A 30 -3.39 -8.86 -10.51
C ILE A 30 -4.60 -8.61 -9.63
N THR A 31 -4.76 -9.41 -8.57
CA THR A 31 -5.87 -9.30 -7.62
C THR A 31 -5.34 -9.16 -6.20
N GLY A 32 -5.99 -8.34 -5.39
CA GLY A 32 -5.55 -8.16 -4.01
C GLY A 32 -6.63 -7.59 -3.13
N VAL A 33 -6.34 -7.52 -1.84
CA VAL A 33 -7.22 -6.94 -0.81
C VAL A 33 -6.47 -5.84 -0.10
N ILE A 34 -7.12 -4.69 0.04
CA ILE A 34 -6.56 -3.51 0.72
C ILE A 34 -7.25 -3.39 2.08
N THR A 35 -6.46 -3.40 3.15
CA THR A 35 -6.93 -3.31 4.53
C THR A 35 -6.14 -2.27 5.32
N ASP A 36 -6.77 -1.71 6.36
CA ASP A 36 -6.09 -0.92 7.39
C ASP A 36 -5.30 -1.83 8.35
N ILE A 37 -4.45 -1.25 9.20
CA ILE A 37 -3.71 -1.92 10.28
C ILE A 37 -4.58 -2.76 11.23
N ASN A 38 -5.89 -2.49 11.27
CA ASN A 38 -6.86 -3.23 12.08
C ASN A 38 -7.53 -4.38 11.29
N ASN A 39 -7.01 -4.72 10.11
CA ASN A 39 -7.59 -5.67 9.15
C ASN A 39 -9.01 -5.29 8.67
N ILE A 40 -9.32 -3.99 8.69
CA ILE A 40 -10.59 -3.47 8.19
C ILE A 40 -10.44 -3.22 6.69
N PRO A 41 -11.30 -3.79 5.82
CA PRO A 41 -11.22 -3.57 4.38
C PRO A 41 -11.43 -2.09 4.04
N LEU A 42 -10.66 -1.60 3.07
CA LEU A 42 -10.74 -0.22 2.59
C LEU A 42 -11.46 -0.17 1.23
N PRO A 43 -12.77 0.14 1.20
CA PRO A 43 -13.53 0.20 -0.02
C PRO A 43 -13.25 1.48 -0.80
N TYR A 44 -13.25 1.39 -2.13
CA TYR A 44 -12.98 2.51 -3.04
C TYR A 44 -11.56 3.09 -2.91
N ALA A 45 -10.61 2.33 -2.39
CA ALA A 45 -9.19 2.66 -2.48
C ALA A 45 -8.73 2.67 -3.93
N SER A 46 -7.96 3.68 -4.31
CA SER A 46 -7.47 3.83 -5.68
C SER A 46 -6.13 3.12 -5.82
N VAL A 47 -6.00 2.32 -6.88
CA VAL A 47 -4.81 1.55 -7.21
C VAL A 47 -4.34 2.02 -8.59
N VAL A 48 -3.18 2.65 -8.66
CA VAL A 48 -2.63 3.22 -9.90
C VAL A 48 -1.27 2.59 -10.17
N VAL A 49 -1.01 2.28 -11.43
CA VAL A 49 0.28 1.74 -11.87
C VAL A 49 1.19 2.91 -12.23
N ASP A 50 2.28 3.07 -11.48
CA ASP A 50 3.22 4.19 -11.63
C ASP A 50 3.72 4.33 -13.07
N GLY A 51 3.67 5.56 -13.60
CA GLY A 51 4.12 5.87 -14.95
C GLY A 51 3.14 5.49 -16.07
N THR A 52 1.96 4.98 -15.74
CA THR A 52 0.91 4.63 -16.72
C THR A 52 -0.42 5.30 -16.36
N SER A 53 -1.38 5.26 -17.29
CA SER A 53 -2.77 5.64 -17.04
C SER A 53 -3.64 4.47 -16.55
N LEU A 54 -3.03 3.31 -16.27
CA LEU A 54 -3.74 2.13 -15.82
C LEU A 54 -3.98 2.23 -14.31
N GLY A 55 -5.22 1.97 -13.91
CA GLY A 55 -5.61 1.96 -12.52
C GLY A 55 -6.97 1.31 -12.34
N THR A 56 -7.29 0.97 -11.10
CA THR A 56 -8.54 0.37 -10.68
C THR A 56 -8.89 0.89 -9.29
N ASN A 57 -10.13 0.65 -8.85
CA ASN A 57 -10.54 0.95 -7.49
C ASN A 57 -10.96 -0.34 -6.78
N SER A 58 -10.75 -0.43 -5.47
CA SER A 58 -11.26 -1.54 -4.68
C SER A 58 -12.78 -1.50 -4.55
N ASN A 59 -13.40 -2.68 -4.43
CA ASN A 59 -14.83 -2.84 -4.20
C ASN A 59 -15.20 -2.67 -2.70
N LEU A 60 -16.45 -2.99 -2.34
CA LEU A 60 -16.95 -2.86 -0.96
C LEU A 60 -16.19 -3.72 0.07
N ASP A 61 -15.59 -4.82 -0.37
CA ASP A 61 -14.81 -5.74 0.46
C ASP A 61 -13.31 -5.41 0.45
N GLY A 62 -12.91 -4.28 -0.13
CA GLY A 62 -11.51 -3.88 -0.27
C GLY A 62 -10.75 -4.67 -1.35
N VAL A 63 -11.42 -5.50 -2.14
CA VAL A 63 -10.83 -6.32 -3.20
C VAL A 63 -10.66 -5.49 -4.48
N PHE A 64 -9.50 -5.57 -5.12
CA PHE A 64 -9.24 -4.97 -6.41
C PHE A 64 -8.75 -6.01 -7.44
N SER A 65 -8.93 -5.69 -8.72
CA SER A 65 -8.45 -6.48 -9.85
C SER A 65 -8.03 -5.53 -10.98
N ILE A 66 -6.83 -5.75 -11.51
CA ILE A 66 -6.27 -4.96 -12.63
C ILE A 66 -5.55 -5.88 -13.61
N TYR A 67 -5.81 -5.65 -14.89
CA TYR A 67 -5.14 -6.36 -15.98
C TYR A 67 -3.90 -5.59 -16.40
N LEU A 68 -2.74 -6.24 -16.35
CA LEU A 68 -1.46 -5.66 -16.71
C LEU A 68 -0.68 -6.61 -17.63
N PRO A 69 -0.01 -6.08 -18.66
CA PRO A 69 0.88 -6.91 -19.48
C PRO A 69 2.11 -7.32 -18.67
N ASP A 70 2.84 -8.33 -19.15
CA ASP A 70 4.05 -8.82 -18.48
C ASP A 70 5.08 -7.72 -18.21
N GLY A 71 5.50 -7.59 -16.96
CA GLY A 71 6.47 -6.59 -16.54
C GLY A 71 6.57 -6.46 -15.02
N ASN A 72 7.56 -5.69 -14.57
CA ASN A 72 7.68 -5.28 -13.18
C ASN A 72 7.03 -3.91 -13.02
N TYR A 73 6.03 -3.82 -12.14
CA TYR A 73 5.29 -2.60 -11.91
C TYR A 73 5.40 -2.16 -10.45
N THR A 74 5.29 -0.86 -10.25
CA THR A 74 5.03 -0.30 -8.92
C THR A 74 3.59 0.18 -8.90
N LEU A 75 2.79 -0.36 -7.99
CA LEU A 75 1.45 0.14 -7.72
C LEU A 75 1.55 1.20 -6.63
N THR A 76 0.99 2.38 -6.89
CA THR A 76 0.66 3.36 -5.86
C THR A 76 -0.78 3.17 -5.47
N ILE A 77 -1.01 2.83 -4.21
CA ILE A 77 -2.34 2.67 -3.64
C ILE A 77 -2.60 3.89 -2.76
N SER A 78 -3.77 4.49 -2.89
CA SER A 78 -4.17 5.71 -2.18
C SER A 78 -5.59 5.60 -1.62
N TYR A 79 -5.80 6.18 -0.45
CA TYR A 79 -7.11 6.22 0.19
C TYR A 79 -7.27 7.46 1.06
N LEU A 80 -8.46 8.02 1.11
CA LEU A 80 -8.71 9.30 1.79
C LEU A 80 -8.41 9.20 3.30
N GLY A 81 -7.51 10.07 3.78
CA GLY A 81 -7.10 10.10 5.20
C GLY A 81 -6.00 9.09 5.55
N TYR A 82 -5.44 8.43 4.53
CA TYR A 82 -4.33 7.51 4.65
C TYR A 82 -3.19 7.96 3.75
N GLN A 83 -2.00 7.52 4.10
CA GLN A 83 -0.83 7.79 3.30
C GLN A 83 -0.79 6.86 2.09
N ASP A 84 -0.42 7.40 0.93
CA ASP A 84 -0.14 6.58 -0.25
C ASP A 84 0.95 5.53 0.03
N GLU A 85 0.66 4.27 -0.30
CA GLU A 85 1.60 3.16 -0.20
C GLU A 85 2.05 2.75 -1.60
N LYS A 86 3.37 2.55 -1.75
CA LYS A 86 3.94 2.03 -2.99
C LYS A 86 4.33 0.57 -2.83
N LYS A 87 3.85 -0.28 -3.72
CA LYS A 87 4.21 -1.70 -3.74
C LYS A 87 4.78 -2.11 -5.09
N VAL A 88 5.93 -2.75 -5.06
CA VAL A 88 6.51 -3.40 -6.24
C VAL A 88 5.88 -4.77 -6.40
N ILE A 89 5.36 -5.05 -7.60
CA ILE A 89 4.81 -6.36 -7.94
C ILE A 89 5.76 -7.06 -8.92
N PRO A 90 6.28 -8.26 -8.59
CA PRO A 90 7.08 -9.05 -9.50
C PRO A 90 6.22 -9.56 -10.65
N GLY A 91 6.78 -9.62 -11.87
CA GLY A 91 6.06 -10.02 -13.09
C GLY A 91 5.60 -11.48 -13.18
N GLU A 92 5.44 -12.20 -12.07
CA GLU A 92 4.99 -13.59 -12.03
C GLU A 92 3.46 -13.70 -11.88
N SER A 93 2.89 -14.70 -12.55
CA SER A 93 1.46 -14.90 -12.81
C SER A 93 0.63 -14.98 -11.52
N PHE A 94 -0.42 -14.15 -11.43
CA PHE A 94 -1.38 -14.09 -10.32
C PHE A 94 -0.73 -13.79 -8.96
N TYR A 95 -0.75 -12.51 -8.58
CA TYR A 95 -0.18 -12.06 -7.32
C TYR A 95 -1.29 -11.63 -6.36
N LEU A 96 -1.54 -12.44 -5.32
CA LEU A 96 -2.41 -12.04 -4.21
C LEU A 96 -1.64 -11.09 -3.31
N MET A 97 -2.07 -9.83 -3.30
CA MET A 97 -1.47 -8.79 -2.48
C MET A 97 -2.38 -8.41 -1.31
N GLU A 98 -1.83 -8.46 -0.10
CA GLU A 98 -2.38 -7.73 1.04
C GLU A 98 -1.61 -6.42 1.20
N ALA A 99 -2.32 -5.30 1.14
CA ALA A 99 -1.76 -3.97 1.39
C ALA A 99 -2.21 -3.49 2.77
N TYR A 100 -1.25 -3.09 3.60
CA TYR A 100 -1.49 -2.66 4.97
C TYR A 100 -1.35 -1.15 5.07
N PHE A 101 -2.49 -0.46 5.03
CA PHE A 101 -2.56 0.99 5.07
C PHE A 101 -2.54 1.51 6.50
N ALA A 102 -1.67 2.46 6.80
CA ALA A 102 -1.67 3.17 8.08
C ALA A 102 -2.39 4.53 7.93
N PRO A 103 -3.32 4.90 8.82
CA PRO A 103 -3.96 6.21 8.77
C PRO A 103 -2.91 7.30 8.96
N ASP A 104 -3.04 8.41 8.23
CA ASP A 104 -2.08 9.53 8.29
C ASP A 104 -1.90 10.05 9.73
N MET A 105 -2.99 10.07 10.48
CA MET A 105 -3.04 10.53 11.86
C MET A 105 -2.21 9.65 12.81
N MET A 106 -2.01 8.37 12.50
CA MET A 106 -1.21 7.46 13.33
C MET A 106 0.31 7.67 13.13
N ARG A 107 0.74 8.05 11.92
CA ARG A 107 2.13 8.45 11.69
C ARG A 107 2.51 9.66 12.52
N LEU A 108 1.66 10.68 12.63
CA LEU A 108 1.95 11.87 13.45
C LEU A 108 2.23 11.55 14.93
N ASN A 109 1.78 10.40 15.45
CA ASN A 109 2.17 9.95 16.78
C ASN A 109 3.50 9.20 16.72
N TYR A 110 3.62 8.18 15.86
CA TYR A 110 4.80 7.30 15.80
C TYR A 110 6.06 7.97 15.23
N THR A 111 5.94 8.73 14.14
CA THR A 111 7.06 9.50 13.57
C THR A 111 7.47 10.64 14.49
N PHE A 112 6.52 11.26 15.19
CA PHE A 112 6.82 12.26 16.21
C PHE A 112 7.55 11.65 17.42
N TRP A 113 7.13 10.48 17.90
CA TRP A 113 7.87 9.76 18.95
C TRP A 113 9.26 9.32 18.50
N ASN A 114 9.43 8.87 17.25
CA ASN A 114 10.73 8.52 16.69
C ASN A 114 11.63 9.75 16.46
N PHE A 115 11.04 10.87 16.03
CA PHE A 115 11.70 12.17 15.94
C PHE A 115 12.15 12.65 17.32
N LEU A 116 11.26 12.63 18.32
CA LEU A 116 11.59 12.97 19.70
C LEU A 116 12.69 12.06 20.25
N LYS A 117 12.61 10.76 20.02
CA LYS A 117 13.63 9.81 20.47
C LYS A 117 14.97 10.08 19.80
N LYS A 118 14.98 10.35 18.49
CA LYS A 118 16.18 10.68 17.73
C LYS A 118 16.81 12.00 18.18
N ASP A 119 16.00 13.03 18.43
CA ASP A 119 16.46 14.32 18.95
C ASP A 119 17.00 14.22 20.37
N ILE A 120 16.34 13.46 21.25
CA ILE A 120 16.81 13.23 22.63
C ILE A 120 18.12 12.44 22.63
N LEU A 121 18.27 11.47 21.73
CA LEU A 121 19.47 10.63 21.62
C LEU A 121 20.64 11.35 20.95
N TYR A 122 20.38 12.17 19.92
CA TYR A 122 21.42 12.84 19.14
C TYR A 122 21.84 14.19 19.76
N ASN A 123 20.89 14.94 20.32
CA ASN A 123 21.12 16.30 20.83
C ASN A 123 21.30 16.35 22.35
N GLY A 124 21.96 15.30 22.88
CA GLY A 124 22.11 15.01 24.30
C GLY A 124 22.39 16.24 25.17
N LYS A 125 21.49 16.47 26.15
CA LYS A 125 21.63 17.40 27.28
C LYS A 125 21.91 18.88 26.96
N LYS A 126 20.85 19.64 26.63
CA LYS A 126 20.47 20.85 27.39
C LYS A 126 19.12 21.39 26.88
N GLN A 127 18.11 21.34 27.75
CA GLN A 127 16.95 22.24 27.75
C GLN A 127 16.30 22.56 26.39
N SER A 128 16.00 21.55 25.56
CA SER A 128 15.07 21.79 24.47
C SER A 128 13.72 22.19 25.08
N GLN A 129 13.09 23.25 24.56
CA GLN A 129 11.77 23.71 24.98
C GLN A 129 10.75 22.55 25.03
N LEU A 130 10.95 21.55 24.16
CA LEU A 130 10.22 20.29 24.09
C LEU A 130 10.40 19.38 25.32
N GLY A 131 11.58 19.32 25.94
CA GLY A 131 11.79 18.60 27.20
C GLY A 131 11.04 19.24 28.38
N PHE A 132 10.93 20.57 28.39
CA PHE A 132 10.08 21.31 29.32
C PHE A 132 8.60 21.07 29.04
N MET A 133 8.17 21.08 27.77
CA MET A 133 6.78 20.78 27.40
C MET A 133 6.39 19.34 27.76
N ALA A 134 7.25 18.35 27.54
CA ALA A 134 7.00 16.96 27.92
C ALA A 134 6.92 16.79 29.45
N LYS A 135 7.79 17.46 30.20
CA LYS A 135 7.74 17.52 31.67
C LYS A 135 6.45 18.20 32.15
N GLU A 136 6.03 19.28 31.51
CA GLU A 136 4.80 20.00 31.85
C GLU A 136 3.54 19.19 31.52
N LEU A 137 3.50 18.49 30.39
CA LEU A 137 2.40 17.57 30.04
C LEU A 137 2.30 16.41 31.04
N ARG A 138 3.43 15.84 31.46
CA ARG A 138 3.45 14.81 32.51
C ARG A 138 2.97 15.35 33.85
N MET A 139 3.38 16.56 34.23
CA MET A 139 2.93 17.25 35.43
C MET A 139 1.42 17.57 35.39
N ARG A 140 0.89 18.00 34.23
CA ARG A 140 -0.54 18.25 34.03
C ARG A 140 -1.37 16.96 34.15
N LYS A 141 -0.92 15.85 33.57
CA LYS A 141 -1.58 14.54 33.74
C LYS A 141 -1.60 14.08 35.20
N ILE A 142 -0.47 14.20 35.91
CA ILE A 142 -0.39 13.83 37.35
C ILE A 142 -1.31 14.73 38.19
N LYS A 143 -1.34 16.04 37.93
CA LYS A 143 -2.21 16.97 38.62
C LYS A 143 -3.68 16.63 38.38
N MET A 144 -4.06 16.32 37.15
CA MET A 144 -5.43 15.91 36.79
C MET A 144 -5.85 14.62 37.50
N VAL A 145 -4.99 13.61 37.54
CA VAL A 145 -5.24 12.34 38.27
C VAL A 145 -5.40 12.59 39.77
N ASN A 146 -4.52 13.40 40.37
CA ASN A 146 -4.62 13.71 41.80
C ASN A 146 -5.88 14.51 42.13
N THR A 147 -6.26 15.49 41.30
CA THR A 147 -7.52 16.23 41.45
C THR A 147 -8.72 15.29 41.36
N PHE A 148 -8.72 14.37 40.40
CA PHE A 148 -9.78 13.38 40.25
C PHE A 148 -9.87 12.44 41.46
N MET A 149 -8.74 11.95 41.98
CA MET A 149 -8.69 11.10 43.18
C MET A 149 -9.19 11.82 44.44
N VAL A 150 -8.89 13.12 44.59
CA VAL A 150 -9.41 13.94 45.69
C VAL A 150 -10.92 14.12 45.58
N LEU A 151 -11.46 14.33 44.38
CA LEU A 151 -12.90 14.42 44.14
C LEU A 151 -13.61 13.09 44.43
N LEU A 152 -13.03 11.95 44.04
CA LEU A 152 -13.56 10.63 44.36
C LEU A 152 -13.55 10.35 45.87
N LYS A 153 -12.55 10.82 46.61
CA LYS A 153 -12.48 10.66 48.07
C LYS A 153 -13.49 11.56 48.80
N LYS A 154 -13.82 12.73 48.26
CA LYS A 154 -14.88 13.61 48.78
C LYS A 154 -16.30 13.09 48.52
N ARG A 155 -16.53 12.35 47.43
CA ARG A 155 -17.82 11.70 47.12
C ARG A 155 -18.14 10.47 47.96
N LYS A 156 -17.15 9.90 48.67
CA LYS A 156 -17.29 8.71 49.54
C LYS A 156 -17.48 9.05 51.03
N LYS A 157 -17.67 10.32 51.39
CA LYS A 157 -18.15 10.80 52.69
C LYS A 157 -19.49 11.47 52.50
#